data_AF-A0A939D4W4-F1
#
_entry.id   AF-A0A939D4W4-F1
#
_cell.length_a   1.000
_cell.length_b   1.000
_cell.length_c   1.000
_cell.angle_alpha   90.00
_cell.angle_beta   90.00
_cell.angle_gamma   90.00
#
_symmetry.space_group_name_H-M   'P 1'
#
loop_
_entity.id
_entity.type
_entity.pdbx_description
1 polymer ?
#
loop_
_entity_poly.entity_id
_entity_poly.type
_entity_poly.pdbx_seq_one_letter_code
_entity_poly.pdbx_strand_id
1 'polypeptide(L)' 'MRKVVNAIFYILRAGCSWRMMPDDLPACLTVYSYFQRWQRKGIWQKIHSVVRCLRRQATQLRQLEDCNPLNLSKYN' A
#
# COMPACT_ATOMS: atom_id res chain seq x y z
N MET A 1 -5.14 13.05 8.70
CA MET A 1 -5.07 11.57 8.67
C MET A 1 -4.06 11.02 7.65
N ARG A 2 -3.94 11.55 6.43
CA ARG A 2 -2.96 11.09 5.41
C ARG A 2 -1.49 11.08 5.89
N LYS A 3 -1.05 12.09 6.66
CA LYS A 3 0.33 12.17 7.18
C LYS A 3 0.72 10.96 8.05
N VAL A 4 -0.20 10.44 8.86
CA VAL A 4 0.04 9.26 9.72
C VAL A 4 0.20 8.01 8.87
N VAL A 5 -0.64 7.83 7.86
CA VAL A 5 -0.55 6.72 6.92
C VAL A 5 0.77 6.77 6.15
N ASN A 6 1.15 7.96 5.67
CA ASN A 6 2.41 8.16 4.96
C ASN A 6 3.62 7.88 5.86
N ALA A 7 3.59 8.29 7.13
CA ALA A 7 4.63 7.99 8.11
C ALA A 7 4.78 6.48 8.34
N ILE A 8 3.66 5.75 8.46
CA ILE A 8 3.69 4.29 8.60
C ILE A 8 4.27 3.64 7.34
N PHE A 9 3.85 4.08 6.15
CA PHE A 9 4.41 3.56 4.88
C PHE A 9 5.90 3.88 4.72
N TYR A 10 6.34 5.05 5.17
CA TYR A 10 7.75 5.42 5.14
C TYR A 10 8.57 4.44 5.97
N ILE A 11 8.16 4.16 7.21
CA ILE A 11 8.82 3.19 8.09
C ILE A 11 8.80 1.78 7.50
N LEU A 12 7.66 1.33 6.98
CA LEU A 12 7.54 0.02 6.35
C LEU A 12 8.40 -0.16 5.10
N ARG A 13 8.63 0.92 4.34
CA ARG A 13 9.43 0.90 3.11
C ARG A 13 10.93 1.10 3.38
N ALA A 14 11.27 2.00 4.29
CA ALA A 14 12.65 2.34 4.63
C ALA A 14 13.28 1.34 5.62
N GLY A 15 12.47 0.63 6.41
CA GLY A 15 12.95 -0.28 7.45
C GLY A 15 13.57 0.42 8.67
N CYS A 16 13.43 1.74 8.76
CA CYS A 16 14.00 2.53 9.85
C CYS A 16 13.21 2.35 11.15
N SER A 17 13.91 2.42 12.29
CA SER A 17 13.26 2.39 13.60
C SER A 17 12.38 3.64 13.80
N TRP A 18 11.27 3.51 14.52
CA TRP A 18 10.33 4.62 14.81
C TRP A 18 11.01 5.84 15.45
N ARG A 19 12.17 5.65 16.10
CA ARG A 19 12.98 6.71 16.72
C ARG A 19 13.87 7.49 15.75
N MET A 20 14.11 6.97 14.55
CA MET A 20 14.93 7.63 13.50
C MET A 20 14.07 8.39 12.48
N MET A 21 12.80 8.64 12.79
CA MET A 21 11.93 9.37 11.87
C MET A 21 12.35 10.85 11.82
N PRO A 22 12.49 11.47 10.63
CA PRO A 22 12.72 12.91 10.51
C PRO A 22 11.55 13.72 11.08
N ASP A 23 11.85 14.88 11.66
CA ASP A 23 10.91 15.79 12.34
C ASP A 23 9.84 16.40 11.40
N ASP A 24 9.97 16.23 10.08
CA ASP A 24 8.96 16.62 9.08
C ASP A 24 7.63 15.85 9.21
N LEU A 25 7.64 14.74 9.94
CA LEU A 25 6.49 13.87 10.17
C LEU A 25 5.92 14.07 11.59
N PRO A 26 4.60 13.89 11.79
CA PRO A 26 3.99 14.03 13.11
C PRO A 26 4.67 13.08 14.11
N ALA A 27 4.78 13.54 15.37
CA ALA A 27 5.50 12.85 16.43
C ALA A 27 5.37 11.32 16.36
N CYS A 28 6.51 10.62 16.38
CA CYS A 28 6.59 9.17 16.20
C CYS A 28 5.65 8.40 17.13
N LEU A 29 5.47 8.91 18.35
CA LEU A 29 4.57 8.37 19.36
C LEU A 29 3.11 8.40 18.91
N THR A 30 2.68 9.49 18.28
CA THR A 30 1.33 9.63 17.73
C THR A 30 1.14 8.60 16.62
N VAL A 31 2.07 8.51 15.66
CA VAL A 31 1.97 7.53 14.55
C VAL A 31 1.90 6.10 15.09
N TYR A 32 2.74 5.76 16.06
CA TYR A 32 2.75 4.46 16.72
C TYR A 32 1.43 4.17 17.45
N SER A 33 0.87 5.14 18.17
CA SER A 33 -0.43 4.97 18.86
C SER A 33 -1.57 4.68 17.88
N TYR A 34 -1.57 5.32 16.71
CA TYR A 34 -2.53 5.05 15.64
C TYR A 34 -2.31 3.66 15.03
N PHE A 35 -1.04 3.29 14.77
CA PHE A 35 -0.68 1.97 14.27
C PHE A 35 -1.19 0.86 15.21
N GLN A 36 -0.91 0.99 16.50
CA GLN A 36 -1.35 0.03 17.52
C GLN A 36 -2.88 -0.04 17.61
N ARG A 37 -3.58 1.10 17.53
CA ARG A 37 -5.05 1.13 17.50
C ARG A 37 -5.61 0.42 16.27
N TRP A 38 -4.95 0.52 15.11
CA TRP A 38 -5.38 -0.15 13.88
C TRP A 38 -5.08 -1.64 13.89
N GLN A 39 -3.98 -2.04 14.52
CA GLN A 39 -3.63 -3.43 14.74
C GLN A 39 -4.68 -4.13 15.61
N ARG A 40 -5.05 -3.51 16.75
CA ARG A 40 -6.12 -4.04 17.63
C ARG A 40 -7.48 -4.10 16.93
N LYS A 41 -7.77 -3.18 16.02
CA LYS A 41 -9.02 -3.16 15.23
C LYS A 41 -9.00 -4.11 14.02
N GLY A 42 -7.89 -4.80 13.73
CA GLY A 42 -7.77 -5.67 12.55
C GLY A 42 -7.84 -4.93 11.21
N ILE A 43 -7.59 -3.62 11.19
CA ILE A 43 -7.74 -2.79 9.98
C ILE A 43 -6.71 -3.19 8.91
N TRP A 44 -5.52 -3.64 9.33
CA TRP A 44 -4.49 -4.13 8.41
C TRP A 44 -4.96 -5.28 7.54
N GLN A 45 -5.77 -6.19 8.08
CA GLN A 45 -6.33 -7.31 7.30
C GLN A 45 -7.29 -6.81 6.22
N LYS A 46 -8.09 -5.79 6.53
CA LYS A 46 -9.00 -5.15 5.55
C LYS A 46 -8.22 -4.41 4.47
N ILE A 47 -7.16 -3.69 4.82
CA ILE A 47 -6.32 -3.01 3.83
C ILE A 47 -5.65 -4.04 2.91
N HIS A 48 -5.09 -5.11 3.48
CA HIS A 48 -4.46 -6.18 2.70
C HIS A 48 -5.45 -6.90 1.79
N SER A 49 -6.67 -7.17 2.25
CA SER A 49 -7.69 -7.82 1.42
C SER A 49 -8.10 -6.94 0.24
N VAL A 50 -8.28 -5.64 0.46
CA VAL A 50 -8.59 -4.67 -0.60
C VAL A 50 -7.46 -4.59 -1.62
N VAL A 51 -6.21 -4.42 -1.17
CA VAL A 51 -5.05 -4.35 -2.08
C VAL A 51 -4.88 -5.65 -2.88
N ARG A 52 -5.09 -6.82 -2.25
CA ARG A 52 -5.09 -8.11 -2.95
C ARG A 52 -6.21 -8.22 -3.97
N CYS A 53 -7.42 -7.76 -3.64
CA CYS A 53 -8.56 -7.75 -4.55
C CYS A 53 -8.28 -6.86 -5.77
N LEU A 54 -7.80 -5.63 -5.54
CA LEU A 54 -7.42 -4.71 -6.61
C LEU A 54 -6.30 -5.27 -7.49
N ARG A 55 -5.29 -5.92 -6.89
CA ARG A 55 -4.22 -6.57 -7.65
C ARG A 55 -4.74 -7.71 -8.51
N ARG A 56 -5.67 -8.53 -8.00
CA ARG A 56 -6.32 -9.59 -8.78
C ARG A 56 -7.09 -9.02 -9.97
N GLN A 57 -7.85 -7.94 -9.77
CA GLN A 57 -8.58 -7.26 -10.85
C GLN A 57 -7.62 -6.68 -11.91
N ALA A 58 -6.52 -6.06 -11.49
CA ALA A 58 -5.52 -5.52 -12.41
C ALA A 58 -4.79 -6.62 -13.21
N THR A 59 -4.49 -7.76 -12.59
CA THR A 59 -3.95 -8.93 -13.32
C THR A 59 -4.92 -9.41 -14.39
N GLN A 60 -6.21 -9.44 -14.09
CA GLN A 60 -7.23 -9.90 -15.02
C GLN A 60 -7.41 -8.96 -16.22
N LEU A 61 -7.32 -7.64 -16.01
CA LEU A 61 -7.36 -6.66 -17.10
C LEU A 61 -6.13 -6.72 -18.00
N ARG A 62 -4.94 -7.01 -17.46
CA ARG A 62 -3.72 -7.20 -18.25
C ARG A 62 -3.81 -8.42 -19.19
N GLN A 63 -4.39 -9.52 -18.72
CA GLN A 63 -4.61 -10.70 -19.59
C GLN A 63 -5.60 -10.44 -20.73
N LEU A 64 -6.53 -9.49 -20.56
CA LEU A 64 -7.47 -9.12 -21.63
C LEU A 64 -6.82 -8.22 -22.69
N GLU A 65 -5.79 -7.46 -22.35
CA GLU A 65 -4.99 -6.70 -23.33
C GLU A 65 -4.14 -7.64 -24.21
N ASP A 66 -3.64 -8.73 -23.65
CA ASP A 66 -2.87 -9.76 -24.37
C ASP A 66 -3.75 -10.61 -25.31
N CYS A 67 -5.02 -10.84 -24.96
CA CYS A 67 -5.99 -11.55 -25.79
C CYS A 67 -6.76 -10.64 -26.77
N ASN A 68 -6.40 -9.36 -26.92
CA ASN A 68 -7.06 -8.47 -27.86
C ASN A 68 -6.59 -8.78 -29.31
N PRO A 69 -7.47 -9.27 -30.19
CA PRO A 69 -7.10 -9.62 -31.57
C PRO A 69 -6.61 -8.43 -32.40
N LEU A 70 -6.86 -7.19 -31.94
CA LEU A 70 -6.38 -5.97 -32.60
C LEU A 70 -4.92 -5.60 -32.24
N ASN A 71 -4.29 -6.24 -31.24
CA ASN A 71 -2.88 -6.00 -30.88
C ASN A 71 -1.88 -6.87 -31.67
N LEU A 72 -2.36 -7.83 -32.47
CA LEU A 72 -1.52 -8.72 -33.31
C LEU A 72 -0.83 -8.01 -34.49
N SER A 73 -1.20 -6.76 -34.78
CA SER A 73 -0.55 -5.95 -35.82
C SER A 73 0.82 -5.39 -35.40
N LYS A 74 1.22 -5.50 -34.13
CA LYS A 74 2.50 -4.96 -33.63
C LYS A 74 3.69 -5.94 -33.73
N TYR A 75 3.44 -7.19 -34.14
CA TYR A 75 4.45 -8.25 -34.21
C TYR A 75 4.68 -8.77 -35.63
N ASN A 76 4.30 -8.00 -36.66
CA ASN A 76 4.77 -8.17 -38.04
C ASN A 76 5.58 -6.94 -38.45
#